data_AF-A0A7Y8CXM2-F1
#
_entry.id   AF-A0A7Y8CXM2-F1
#
_cell.length_a   1.000
_cell.length_b   1.000
_cell.length_c   1.000
_cell.angle_alpha   90.00
_cell.angle_beta   90.00
_cell.angle_gamma   90.00
#
_symmetry.space_group_name_H-M   'P 1'
#
loop_
_entity.id
_entity.type
_entity.pdbx_description
1 polymer ?
#
loop_
_entity_poly.entity_id
_entity_poly.type
_entity_poly.pdbx_seq_one_letter_code
_entity_poly.pdbx_strand_id
1 'polypeptide(L)'
;MLMSTNSYLEFYLSLLSWIINNGLWSVLSDTGLFAAPFGAIILQEWLSARQQGADEGNKGLLSVPRIENRLWLAYIVVLFGCAPVFPLSLSSMTFDDAASQRCGVSVAQPTETAWGTTFNTIGERSANVPIWWFLVHALSKGVTAAATASIPCTPDIRQMRMEIDSSRIDSQVLLQEVADFTRDCYGYSRSRLFTNRPLLDKVQSHDASWIGSSYFLDTPGYYDTDRSRTPRVSWPYDDNRDVSLPRLENGAGYPTCKQWWSDSGVGLRERLIEQVDPSLLTQLKGWLTGRSSNEIEDATLRELVSPRQQSMSMSPGQVYQDYGSSARGGSINQGLNNLATNTGLALGSFSNFPAMNALRAALPMVQAFLIMGVIISLPLILLVSTYQLKTVMTVTFALFTLHMLSFWWELARWVDSSMLDTLYNQVSASNQVLLSLPTSGFMDGTVTAQVIEYVMGAMFIVLPMLFLGAMSWAGYSVGNGIQGMLANGSKAASDSASKGTDQILGAAKRSIR
;
A
#
# COMPACT_ATOMS: atom_id res chain seq x y z
N MET A 1 6.55 -27.22 -14.77
CA MET A 1 5.33 -26.38 -14.76
C MET A 1 5.49 -25.41 -13.61
N LEU A 2 5.29 -24.12 -13.86
CA LEU A 2 5.60 -23.05 -12.91
C LEU A 2 4.35 -22.60 -12.17
N MET A 3 4.47 -22.37 -10.86
CA MET A 3 3.40 -21.78 -10.04
C MET A 3 3.72 -20.31 -9.79
N SER A 4 2.79 -19.42 -10.16
CA SER A 4 3.03 -17.98 -10.21
C SER A 4 2.57 -17.24 -8.95
N THR A 5 3.34 -16.25 -8.51
CA THR A 5 3.03 -15.41 -7.33
C THR A 5 3.10 -13.92 -7.69
N ASN A 6 2.32 -13.09 -6.99
CA ASN A 6 2.20 -11.65 -7.27
C ASN A 6 3.15 -10.80 -6.42
N SER A 7 3.70 -11.35 -5.34
CA SER A 7 4.58 -10.65 -4.39
C SER A 7 5.58 -11.62 -3.76
N TYR A 8 6.75 -11.11 -3.38
CA TYR A 8 7.78 -11.87 -2.65
C TYR A 8 7.27 -12.48 -1.35
N LEU A 9 6.35 -11.78 -0.66
CA LEU A 9 5.76 -12.28 0.57
C LEU A 9 4.83 -13.47 0.29
N GLU A 10 4.04 -13.41 -0.79
CA GLU A 10 3.20 -14.53 -1.21
C GLU A 10 4.05 -15.74 -1.63
N PHE A 11 5.17 -15.49 -2.30
CA PHE A 11 6.16 -16.51 -2.62
C PHE A 11 6.64 -17.24 -1.37
N TYR A 12 7.19 -16.50 -0.40
CA TYR A 12 7.72 -17.07 0.83
C TYR A 12 6.66 -17.85 1.61
N LEU A 13 5.48 -17.25 1.79
CA LEU A 13 4.39 -17.88 2.53
C LEU A 13 3.85 -19.11 1.81
N SER A 14 3.70 -19.09 0.48
CA SER A 14 3.23 -20.26 -0.27
C SER A 14 4.21 -21.44 -0.18
N LEU A 15 5.52 -21.19 -0.29
CA LEU A 15 6.56 -22.21 -0.09
C LEU A 15 6.50 -22.80 1.33
N LEU A 16 6.47 -21.93 2.35
CA LEU A 16 6.33 -22.34 3.75
C LEU A 16 5.07 -23.17 3.98
N SER A 17 3.94 -22.77 3.37
CA SER A 17 2.65 -23.47 3.49
C SER A 17 2.75 -24.91 3.01
N TRP A 18 3.37 -25.12 1.85
CA TRP A 18 3.53 -26.46 1.27
C TRP A 18 4.54 -27.31 2.02
N ILE A 19 5.61 -26.72 2.58
CA ILE A 19 6.55 -27.44 3.46
C ILE A 19 5.80 -27.98 4.69
N ILE A 20 4.98 -27.16 5.34
CA ILE A 20 4.19 -27.56 6.51
C ILE A 20 3.11 -28.58 6.12
N ASN A 21 2.42 -28.36 5.00
CA ASN A 21 1.41 -29.28 4.46
C ASN A 21 1.99 -30.68 4.25
N ASN A 22 3.18 -30.77 3.64
CA ASN A 22 3.87 -32.03 3.40
C ASN A 22 4.25 -32.73 4.70
N GLY A 23 4.71 -31.96 5.70
CA GLY A 23 4.99 -32.49 7.03
C GLY A 23 3.73 -33.01 7.75
N LEU A 24 2.59 -32.33 7.59
CA LEU A 24 1.31 -32.82 8.12
C LEU A 24 0.87 -34.10 7.41
N TRP A 25 0.98 -34.15 6.08
CA TRP A 25 0.65 -35.34 5.32
C TRP A 25 1.53 -36.54 5.68
N SER A 26 2.84 -36.34 5.88
CA SER A 26 3.74 -37.43 6.29
C SER A 26 3.37 -37.99 7.66
N VAL A 27 3.00 -37.13 8.62
CA VAL A 27 2.49 -37.59 9.93
C VAL A 27 1.20 -38.40 9.78
N LEU A 28 0.29 -37.99 8.89
CA LEU A 28 -0.96 -38.72 8.62
C LEU A 28 -0.72 -40.07 7.93
N SER A 29 0.28 -40.17 7.06
CA SER A 29 0.67 -41.43 6.43
C SER A 29 1.34 -42.36 7.43
N ASP A 30 2.26 -41.86 8.24
CA ASP A 30 3.07 -42.66 9.17
C ASP A 30 2.23 -43.21 10.33
N THR A 31 1.24 -42.44 10.79
CA THR A 31 0.29 -42.87 11.82
C THR A 31 -0.80 -43.80 11.28
N GLY A 32 -0.92 -43.94 9.95
CA GLY A 32 -2.01 -44.67 9.31
C GLY A 32 -3.37 -43.97 9.42
N LEU A 33 -3.44 -42.74 9.95
CA LEU A 33 -4.69 -42.01 10.15
C LEU A 33 -5.37 -41.68 8.80
N PHE A 34 -4.59 -41.61 7.72
CA PHE A 34 -5.14 -41.45 6.37
C PHE A 34 -6.15 -42.56 5.98
N ALA A 35 -6.04 -43.75 6.58
CA ALA A 35 -6.91 -44.90 6.32
C ALA A 35 -8.24 -44.86 7.11
N ALA A 36 -8.29 -44.09 8.21
CA ALA A 36 -9.47 -44.04 9.08
C ALA A 36 -10.77 -43.60 8.36
N PRO A 37 -10.74 -42.59 7.45
CA PRO A 37 -11.88 -42.25 6.61
C PRO A 37 -12.46 -43.40 5.78
N PHE A 38 -11.60 -44.28 5.22
CA PHE A 38 -12.05 -45.40 4.41
C PHE A 38 -12.83 -46.41 5.27
N GLY A 39 -12.35 -46.69 6.49
CA GLY A 39 -13.09 -47.49 7.46
C GLY A 39 -14.43 -46.86 7.86
N ALA A 40 -14.44 -45.54 8.07
CA ALA A 40 -15.66 -44.80 8.40
C ALA A 40 -16.71 -44.87 7.28
N ILE A 41 -16.31 -44.79 6.00
CA ILE A 41 -17.21 -44.93 4.85
C ILE A 41 -17.87 -46.32 4.83
N ILE A 42 -17.08 -47.38 5.01
CA ILE A 42 -17.58 -48.76 5.03
C ILE A 42 -18.60 -48.94 6.17
N LEU A 43 -18.26 -48.45 7.37
CA LEU A 43 -19.11 -48.57 8.54
C LEU A 43 -20.42 -47.77 8.40
N GLN A 44 -20.35 -46.54 7.87
CA GLN A 44 -21.53 -45.69 7.63
C GLN A 44 -22.50 -46.31 6.63
N GLU A 45 -22.01 -46.81 5.50
CA GLU A 45 -22.86 -47.46 4.50
C GLU A 45 -23.42 -48.79 5.02
N TRP A 46 -22.63 -49.56 5.79
CA TRP A 46 -23.10 -50.78 6.42
C TRP A 46 -24.23 -50.53 7.44
N LEU A 47 -24.10 -49.50 8.28
CA LEU A 47 -25.16 -49.08 9.19
C LEU A 47 -26.39 -48.57 8.44
N SER A 48 -26.20 -47.79 7.39
CA SER A 48 -27.29 -47.26 6.56
C SER A 48 -28.07 -48.39 5.87
N ALA A 49 -27.39 -49.41 5.38
CA ALA A 49 -28.01 -50.61 4.80
C ALA A 49 -28.82 -51.41 5.84
N ARG A 50 -28.42 -51.37 7.12
CA ARG A 50 -29.19 -51.99 8.22
C ARG A 50 -30.44 -51.20 8.62
N GLN A 51 -30.42 -49.88 8.45
CA GLN A 51 -31.56 -49.01 8.77
C GLN A 51 -32.67 -49.02 7.71
N GLN A 52 -32.39 -49.46 6.49
CA GLN A 52 -33.37 -49.53 5.41
C GLN A 52 -34.42 -50.64 5.65
N GLY A 53 -35.68 -50.35 5.32
CA GLY A 53 -36.83 -51.25 5.48
C GLY A 53 -36.76 -52.49 4.59
N ALA A 54 -37.71 -53.43 4.77
CA ALA A 54 -37.76 -54.67 3.98
C ALA A 54 -38.14 -54.44 2.50
N ASP A 55 -38.68 -53.28 2.16
CA ASP A 55 -39.20 -52.95 0.82
C ASP A 55 -38.13 -52.58 -0.23
N GLU A 56 -36.84 -52.52 0.15
CA GLU A 56 -35.74 -52.14 -0.77
C GLU A 56 -35.10 -53.34 -1.50
N GLY A 57 -35.60 -54.56 -1.30
CA GLY A 57 -35.06 -55.77 -1.95
C GLY A 57 -33.75 -56.28 -1.31
N ASN A 58 -32.85 -56.87 -2.12
CA ASN A 58 -31.61 -57.48 -1.60
C ASN A 58 -30.60 -56.40 -1.14
N LYS A 59 -30.64 -56.09 0.16
CA LYS A 59 -29.81 -55.08 0.85
C LYS A 59 -28.31 -55.27 0.65
N GLY A 60 -27.84 -56.51 0.50
CA GLY A 60 -26.42 -56.81 0.25
C GLY A 60 -25.98 -56.41 -1.16
N LEU A 61 -26.82 -56.63 -2.16
CA LEU A 61 -26.48 -56.36 -3.57
C LEU A 61 -26.55 -54.86 -3.92
N LEU A 62 -27.35 -54.07 -3.19
CA LEU A 62 -27.44 -52.62 -3.36
C LEU A 62 -26.39 -51.83 -2.55
N SER A 63 -25.89 -52.38 -1.45
CA SER A 63 -24.89 -51.70 -0.61
C SER A 63 -23.47 -51.78 -1.18
N VAL A 64 -23.11 -52.88 -1.86
CA VAL A 64 -21.81 -53.06 -2.52
C VAL A 64 -21.49 -51.94 -3.53
N PRO A 65 -22.34 -51.64 -4.54
CA PRO A 65 -22.03 -50.58 -5.51
C PRO A 65 -22.00 -49.17 -4.89
N ARG A 66 -22.75 -48.92 -3.80
CA ARG A 66 -22.70 -47.65 -3.08
C ARG A 66 -21.36 -47.46 -2.35
N ILE A 67 -20.89 -48.51 -1.67
CA ILE A 67 -19.58 -48.53 -1.00
C ILE A 67 -18.47 -48.38 -2.05
N GLU A 68 -18.55 -49.13 -3.15
CA GLU A 68 -17.57 -49.10 -4.22
C GLU A 68 -17.42 -47.69 -4.80
N ASN A 69 -18.52 -47.04 -5.18
CA ASN A 69 -18.49 -45.68 -5.73
C ASN A 69 -17.90 -44.67 -4.74
N ARG A 70 -18.28 -44.75 -3.44
CA ARG A 70 -17.72 -43.85 -2.42
C ARG A 70 -16.23 -44.09 -2.17
N LEU A 71 -15.79 -45.34 -2.16
CA LEU A 71 -14.37 -45.68 -2.01
C LEU A 71 -13.55 -45.21 -3.21
N TRP A 72 -14.04 -45.38 -4.44
CA TRP A 72 -13.38 -44.88 -5.65
C TRP A 72 -13.23 -43.36 -5.62
N LEU A 73 -14.28 -42.64 -5.26
CA LEU A 73 -14.22 -41.17 -5.13
C LEU A 73 -13.21 -40.75 -4.07
N ALA A 74 -13.23 -41.37 -2.89
CA ALA A 74 -12.27 -41.10 -1.82
C ALA A 74 -10.82 -41.40 -2.26
N TYR A 75 -10.60 -42.50 -2.98
CA TYR A 75 -9.29 -42.87 -3.51
C TYR A 75 -8.74 -41.84 -4.50
N ILE A 76 -9.58 -41.37 -5.45
CA ILE A 76 -9.22 -40.31 -6.39
C ILE A 76 -8.84 -39.02 -5.64
N VAL A 77 -9.62 -38.65 -4.62
CA VAL A 77 -9.34 -37.45 -3.81
C VAL A 77 -7.99 -37.56 -3.10
N VAL A 78 -7.66 -38.72 -2.53
CA VAL A 78 -6.35 -38.93 -1.89
C VAL A 78 -5.22 -38.85 -2.92
N LEU A 79 -5.38 -39.49 -4.07
CA LEU A 79 -4.34 -39.55 -5.10
C LEU A 79 -4.03 -38.18 -5.70
N PHE A 80 -5.05 -37.38 -6.03
CA PHE A 80 -4.86 -36.09 -6.68
C PHE A 80 -4.77 -34.90 -5.71
N GLY A 81 -5.40 -35.01 -4.54
CA GLY A 81 -5.56 -33.92 -3.58
C GLY A 81 -4.69 -34.02 -2.33
N CYS A 82 -4.20 -35.20 -1.94
CA CYS A 82 -3.39 -35.37 -0.73
C CYS A 82 -1.94 -35.79 -1.04
N ALA A 83 -1.72 -36.65 -2.03
CA ALA A 83 -0.39 -37.15 -2.34
C ALA A 83 0.51 -36.03 -2.95
N PRO A 84 1.64 -35.70 -2.32
CA PRO A 84 2.52 -34.64 -2.80
C PRO A 84 3.49 -35.18 -3.87
N VAL A 85 3.06 -35.18 -5.13
CA VAL A 85 3.78 -35.82 -6.24
C VAL A 85 4.70 -34.86 -7.01
N PHE A 86 4.31 -33.60 -7.19
CA PHE A 86 5.06 -32.66 -8.05
C PHE A 86 6.00 -31.77 -7.24
N PRO A 87 7.28 -31.63 -7.62
CA PRO A 87 8.16 -30.66 -6.98
C PRO A 87 7.66 -29.24 -7.24
N LEU A 88 7.58 -28.45 -6.17
CA LEU A 88 7.18 -27.04 -6.25
C LEU A 88 8.32 -26.26 -6.91
N SER A 89 8.04 -25.68 -8.09
CA SER A 89 8.87 -24.64 -8.68
C SER A 89 8.03 -23.37 -8.77
N LEU A 90 8.28 -22.45 -7.84
CA LEU A 90 7.64 -21.15 -7.85
C LEU A 90 8.45 -20.22 -8.76
N SER A 91 7.79 -19.53 -9.67
CA SER A 91 8.36 -18.36 -10.34
C SER A 91 7.49 -17.16 -10.04
N SER A 92 8.07 -15.97 -9.90
CA SER A 92 7.27 -14.75 -9.96
C SER A 92 6.63 -14.65 -11.35
N MET A 93 5.46 -14.02 -11.45
CA MET A 93 4.96 -13.63 -12.77
C MET A 93 5.99 -12.69 -13.42
N THR A 94 6.46 -13.03 -14.61
CA THR A 94 7.25 -12.11 -15.44
C THR A 94 6.27 -11.09 -16.00
N PHE A 95 6.39 -9.83 -15.58
CA PHE A 95 5.64 -8.74 -16.18
C PHE A 95 6.20 -8.47 -17.58
N ASP A 96 5.32 -8.20 -18.54
CA ASP A 96 5.74 -7.74 -19.86
C ASP A 96 6.34 -6.34 -19.72
N ASP A 97 7.63 -6.21 -19.99
CA ASP A 97 8.39 -4.96 -19.88
C ASP A 97 7.77 -3.84 -20.74
N ALA A 98 7.14 -4.18 -21.88
CA ALA A 98 6.49 -3.20 -22.72
C ALA A 98 5.18 -2.67 -22.10
N ALA A 99 4.46 -3.50 -21.37
CA ALA A 99 3.25 -3.10 -20.64
C ALA A 99 3.62 -2.35 -19.35
N SER A 100 4.65 -2.80 -18.63
CA SER A 100 5.13 -2.14 -17.41
C SER A 100 5.68 -0.73 -17.70
N GLN A 101 6.40 -0.54 -18.82
CA GLN A 101 6.82 0.78 -19.30
C GLN A 101 5.64 1.68 -19.68
N ARG A 102 4.59 1.14 -20.30
CA ARG A 102 3.37 1.92 -20.64
C ARG A 102 2.63 2.40 -19.40
N CYS A 103 2.70 1.66 -18.31
CA CYS A 103 1.94 1.92 -17.08
C CYS A 103 2.80 2.59 -16.00
N GLY A 104 4.09 2.85 -16.27
CA GLY A 104 5.01 3.58 -15.37
C GLY A 104 5.41 2.84 -14.10
N VAL A 105 5.13 1.53 -14.02
CA VAL A 105 5.41 0.70 -12.84
C VAL A 105 6.50 -0.30 -13.21
N SER A 106 7.74 -0.03 -12.78
CA SER A 106 8.84 -0.99 -12.88
C SER A 106 8.98 -1.75 -11.56
N VAL A 107 8.63 -3.02 -11.54
CA VAL A 107 8.93 -3.91 -10.40
C VAL A 107 10.32 -4.50 -10.65
N ALA A 108 11.22 -4.42 -9.67
CA ALA A 108 12.56 -4.98 -9.78
C ALA A 108 12.51 -6.47 -10.17
N GLN A 109 13.34 -6.87 -11.13
CA GLN A 109 13.39 -8.28 -11.53
C GLN A 109 13.96 -9.11 -10.37
N PRO A 110 13.48 -10.34 -10.12
CA PRO A 110 13.93 -11.17 -8.99
C PRO A 110 15.45 -11.38 -8.93
N THR A 111 16.11 -11.38 -10.09
CA THR A 111 17.56 -11.51 -10.25
C THR A 111 18.37 -10.30 -9.76
N GLU A 112 17.74 -9.12 -9.67
CA GLU A 112 18.37 -7.87 -9.22
C GLU A 112 18.17 -7.63 -7.72
N THR A 113 17.41 -8.50 -7.05
CA THR A 113 17.17 -8.41 -5.60
C THR A 113 18.03 -9.40 -4.83
N ALA A 114 18.36 -9.08 -3.57
CA ALA A 114 19.15 -9.92 -2.67
C ALA A 114 18.55 -11.33 -2.41
N TRP A 115 17.32 -11.58 -2.87
CA TRP A 115 16.62 -12.86 -2.74
C TRP A 115 16.83 -13.82 -3.93
N GLY A 116 17.53 -13.39 -4.99
CA GLY A 116 17.84 -14.13 -6.22
C GLY A 116 18.19 -15.62 -6.08
N THR A 117 18.82 -16.00 -4.98
CA THR A 117 19.45 -17.32 -4.78
C THR A 117 18.75 -18.22 -3.75
N THR A 118 17.75 -17.74 -3.00
CA THR A 118 17.10 -18.49 -1.89
C THR A 118 15.70 -18.99 -2.22
N PHE A 119 15.28 -18.91 -3.49
CA PHE A 119 13.87 -19.07 -3.85
C PHE A 119 13.34 -20.52 -3.79
N ASN A 120 14.14 -21.57 -3.90
CA ASN A 120 13.60 -22.94 -3.98
C ASN A 120 13.70 -23.77 -2.69
N THR A 121 14.35 -23.25 -1.65
CA THR A 121 14.55 -23.99 -0.39
C THR A 121 14.40 -23.05 0.82
N ILE A 122 13.63 -23.49 1.82
CA ILE A 122 13.60 -22.85 3.15
C ILE A 122 14.18 -23.86 4.13
N GLY A 123 15.32 -23.53 4.73
CA GLY A 123 16.03 -24.44 5.64
C GLY A 123 16.40 -25.77 4.98
N GLU A 124 16.95 -25.72 3.76
CA GLU A 124 17.37 -26.88 2.94
C GLU A 124 16.24 -27.84 2.51
N ARG A 125 14.97 -27.52 2.79
CA ARG A 125 13.82 -28.33 2.39
C ARG A 125 13.08 -27.70 1.21
N SER A 126 12.76 -28.54 0.23
CA SER A 126 11.82 -28.23 -0.86
C SER A 126 10.47 -28.88 -0.57
N ALA A 127 9.41 -28.29 -1.12
CA ALA A 127 8.06 -28.83 -1.01
C ALA A 127 7.62 -29.48 -2.33
N ASN A 128 6.73 -30.46 -2.20
CA ASN A 128 6.01 -31.08 -3.29
C ASN A 128 4.52 -30.76 -3.16
N VAL A 129 3.81 -30.49 -4.26
CA VAL A 129 2.39 -30.12 -4.26
C VAL A 129 1.56 -31.24 -4.90
N PRO A 130 0.34 -31.50 -4.39
CA PRO A 130 -0.60 -32.39 -5.06
C PRO A 130 -1.09 -31.80 -6.39
N ILE A 131 -1.34 -32.69 -7.36
CA ILE A 131 -1.68 -32.34 -8.74
C ILE A 131 -2.88 -31.37 -8.81
N TRP A 132 -3.92 -31.67 -8.04
CA TRP A 132 -5.16 -30.90 -8.06
C TRP A 132 -4.94 -29.45 -7.58
N TRP A 133 -4.24 -29.26 -6.47
CA TRP A 133 -4.00 -27.94 -5.90
C TRP A 133 -3.04 -27.11 -6.75
N PHE A 134 -2.06 -27.76 -7.39
CA PHE A 134 -1.20 -27.11 -8.38
C PHE A 134 -2.02 -26.53 -9.54
N LEU A 135 -2.94 -27.34 -10.12
CA LEU A 135 -3.81 -26.90 -11.20
C LEU A 135 -4.71 -25.76 -10.75
N VAL A 136 -5.35 -25.90 -9.60
CA VAL A 136 -6.26 -24.87 -9.05
C VAL A 136 -5.52 -23.57 -8.81
N HIS A 137 -4.32 -23.61 -8.24
CA HIS A 137 -3.52 -22.41 -8.02
C HIS A 137 -3.11 -21.74 -9.33
N ALA A 138 -2.58 -22.52 -10.29
CA ALA A 138 -2.17 -22.00 -11.59
C ALA A 138 -3.35 -21.40 -12.38
N LEU A 139 -4.50 -22.08 -12.39
CA LEU A 139 -5.72 -21.60 -13.05
C LEU A 139 -6.25 -20.34 -12.37
N SER A 140 -6.35 -20.33 -11.04
CA SER A 140 -6.87 -19.18 -10.28
C SER A 140 -5.99 -17.95 -10.50
N LYS A 141 -4.67 -18.11 -10.45
CA LYS A 141 -3.71 -17.05 -10.73
C LYS A 141 -3.77 -16.58 -12.18
N GLY A 142 -3.85 -17.50 -13.14
CA GLY A 142 -3.96 -17.16 -14.55
C GLY A 142 -5.22 -16.36 -14.86
N VAL A 143 -6.38 -16.77 -14.35
CA VAL A 143 -7.66 -16.05 -14.52
C VAL A 143 -7.60 -14.67 -13.85
N THR A 144 -7.06 -14.59 -12.63
CA THR A 144 -6.95 -13.31 -11.92
C THR A 144 -5.99 -12.34 -12.61
N ALA A 145 -4.85 -12.84 -13.12
CA ALA A 145 -3.91 -12.03 -13.88
C ALA A 145 -4.51 -11.55 -15.21
N ALA A 146 -5.21 -12.41 -15.94
CA ALA A 146 -5.90 -12.02 -17.17
C ALA A 146 -7.00 -10.98 -16.92
N ALA A 147 -7.76 -11.13 -15.82
CA ALA A 147 -8.78 -10.17 -15.42
C ALA A 147 -8.17 -8.82 -15.01
N THR A 148 -7.07 -8.82 -14.25
CA THR A 148 -6.36 -7.58 -13.88
C THR A 148 -5.74 -6.88 -15.10
N ALA A 149 -5.22 -7.63 -16.08
CA ALA A 149 -4.67 -7.04 -17.30
C ALA A 149 -5.72 -6.36 -18.20
N SER A 150 -7.02 -6.63 -17.97
CA SER A 150 -8.12 -5.94 -18.67
C SER A 150 -8.45 -4.56 -18.09
N ILE A 151 -7.91 -4.22 -16.92
CA ILE A 151 -8.10 -2.92 -16.29
C ILE A 151 -7.19 -1.92 -17.00
N PRO A 152 -7.68 -0.72 -17.38
CA PRO A 152 -6.84 0.31 -17.99
C PRO A 152 -5.69 0.73 -17.07
N CYS A 153 -4.54 1.06 -17.64
CA CYS A 153 -3.45 1.59 -16.86
C CYS A 153 -3.73 3.01 -16.39
N THR A 154 -3.65 3.21 -15.08
CA THR A 154 -3.75 4.53 -14.44
C THR A 154 -2.73 4.53 -13.31
N PRO A 155 -1.88 5.56 -13.20
CA PRO A 155 -0.84 5.56 -12.20
C PRO A 155 -1.47 5.83 -10.82
N ASP A 156 -1.00 5.16 -9.76
CA ASP A 156 -1.61 5.25 -8.43
C ASP A 156 -1.24 6.58 -7.76
N ILE A 157 -2.15 7.55 -7.85
CA ILE A 157 -1.96 8.93 -7.39
C ILE A 157 -1.72 8.99 -5.87
N ARG A 158 -2.37 8.10 -5.10
CA ARG A 158 -2.20 8.09 -3.64
C ARG A 158 -0.88 7.47 -3.24
N GLN A 159 -0.43 6.43 -3.93
CA GLN A 159 0.89 5.87 -3.70
C GLN A 159 1.98 6.90 -4.00
N MET A 160 1.90 7.60 -5.13
CA MET A 160 2.82 8.71 -5.44
C MET A 160 2.79 9.78 -4.36
N ARG A 161 1.61 10.18 -3.88
CA ARG A 161 1.51 11.16 -2.79
C ARG A 161 2.16 10.66 -1.50
N MET A 162 1.96 9.40 -1.13
CA MET A 162 2.61 8.80 0.04
C MET A 162 4.13 8.74 -0.11
N GLU A 163 4.62 8.42 -1.31
CA GLU A 163 6.05 8.38 -1.62
C GLU A 163 6.66 9.80 -1.50
N ILE A 164 5.97 10.81 -2.04
CA ILE A 164 6.34 12.23 -1.86
C ILE A 164 6.31 12.63 -0.38
N ASP A 165 5.27 12.25 0.37
CA ASP A 165 5.17 12.53 1.80
C ASP A 165 6.23 11.81 2.64
N SER A 166 6.76 10.69 2.13
CA SER A 166 7.84 9.92 2.77
C SER A 166 9.24 10.37 2.32
N SER A 167 9.34 11.06 1.19
CA SER A 167 10.60 11.57 0.66
C SER A 167 11.19 12.62 1.60
N ARG A 168 12.48 12.47 1.91
CA ARG A 168 13.19 13.31 2.88
C ARG A 168 14.55 13.68 2.33
N ILE A 169 15.06 14.80 2.81
CA ILE A 169 16.45 15.17 2.61
C ILE A 169 17.29 14.35 3.59
N ASP A 170 17.99 13.32 3.09
CA ASP A 170 18.78 12.42 3.93
C ASP A 170 20.04 13.09 4.51
N SER A 171 20.59 14.07 3.77
CA SER A 171 21.81 14.76 4.18
C SER A 171 21.50 15.95 5.10
N GLN A 172 21.95 15.85 6.36
CA GLN A 172 21.81 16.94 7.35
C GLN A 172 22.47 18.25 6.90
N VAL A 173 23.55 18.17 6.13
CA VAL A 173 24.27 19.34 5.59
C VAL A 173 23.40 20.08 4.57
N LEU A 174 22.72 19.36 3.68
CA LEU A 174 21.83 19.95 2.69
C LEU A 174 20.60 20.57 3.35
N LEU A 175 20.05 19.92 4.39
CA LEU A 175 18.95 20.48 5.18
C LEU A 175 19.35 21.80 5.85
N GLN A 176 20.54 21.88 6.43
CA GLN A 176 21.06 23.13 6.99
C GLN A 176 21.29 24.18 5.90
N GLU A 177 21.78 23.79 4.72
CA GLU A 177 21.95 24.72 3.60
C GLU A 177 20.62 25.30 3.12
N VAL A 178 19.56 24.48 3.06
CA VAL A 178 18.20 24.95 2.79
C VAL A 178 17.71 25.91 3.88
N ALA A 179 18.00 25.62 5.15
CA ALA A 179 17.66 26.51 6.28
C ALA A 179 18.41 27.86 6.18
N ASP A 180 19.66 27.85 5.73
CA ASP A 180 20.41 29.08 5.52
C ASP A 180 19.90 29.86 4.31
N PHE A 181 19.59 29.19 3.19
CA PHE A 181 19.02 29.81 2.00
C PHE A 181 17.66 30.46 2.30
N THR A 182 16.81 29.74 3.03
CA THR A 182 15.51 30.25 3.46
C THR A 182 15.64 31.50 4.34
N ARG A 183 16.64 31.55 5.23
CA ARG A 183 16.90 32.69 6.10
C ARG A 183 17.51 33.90 5.37
N ASP A 184 18.56 33.66 4.57
CA ASP A 184 19.37 34.73 3.98
C ASP A 184 18.74 35.30 2.70
N CYS A 185 18.07 34.47 1.91
CA CYS A 185 17.47 34.85 0.64
C CYS A 185 15.95 35.02 0.76
N TYR A 186 15.24 33.92 0.98
CA TYR A 186 13.77 33.89 0.90
C TYR A 186 13.09 34.79 1.95
N GLY A 187 13.57 34.77 3.20
CA GLY A 187 12.98 35.57 4.28
C GLY A 187 13.04 37.08 4.02
N TYR A 188 14.14 37.54 3.41
CA TYR A 188 14.34 38.96 3.13
C TYR A 188 13.59 39.41 1.88
N SER A 189 13.63 38.62 0.80
CA SER A 189 12.86 38.89 -0.42
C SER A 189 11.35 38.92 -0.14
N ARG A 190 10.86 37.99 0.68
CA ARG A 190 9.46 37.93 1.12
C ARG A 190 9.07 39.11 2.01
N SER A 191 9.95 39.54 2.92
CA SER A 191 9.73 40.75 3.72
C SER A 191 9.61 42.01 2.84
N ARG A 192 10.46 42.12 1.81
CA ARG A 192 10.39 43.19 0.82
C ARG A 192 9.09 43.16 0.01
N LEU A 193 8.62 41.97 -0.38
CA LEU A 193 7.33 41.77 -1.04
C LEU A 193 6.17 42.29 -0.17
N PHE A 194 6.15 41.95 1.13
CA PHE A 194 5.13 42.41 2.06
C PHE A 194 5.19 43.92 2.36
N THR A 195 6.38 44.52 2.24
CA THR A 195 6.57 45.97 2.41
C THR A 195 6.08 46.73 1.19
N ASN A 196 6.43 46.27 -0.01
CA ASN A 196 6.09 46.94 -1.27
C ASN A 196 4.63 46.72 -1.70
N ARG A 197 3.99 45.62 -1.26
CA ARG A 197 2.60 45.23 -1.55
C ARG A 197 2.20 45.41 -3.03
N PRO A 198 2.95 44.84 -3.99
CA PRO A 198 2.56 44.90 -5.40
C PRO A 198 1.24 44.15 -5.61
N LEU A 199 0.47 44.55 -6.62
CA LEU A 199 -0.72 43.81 -7.06
C LEU A 199 -0.28 42.53 -7.77
N LEU A 200 -0.40 41.40 -7.08
CA LEU A 200 -0.09 40.06 -7.61
C LEU A 200 -1.38 39.33 -7.97
N ASP A 201 -1.35 38.57 -9.07
CA ASP A 201 -2.39 37.59 -9.34
C ASP A 201 -2.29 36.39 -8.36
N LYS A 202 -3.36 35.61 -8.22
CA LYS A 202 -3.40 34.43 -7.35
C LYS A 202 -2.29 33.43 -7.68
N VAL A 203 -1.97 33.25 -8.96
CA VAL A 203 -0.90 32.34 -9.40
C VAL A 203 0.47 32.85 -8.94
N GLN A 204 0.73 34.15 -9.09
CA GLN A 204 1.99 34.77 -8.67
C GLN A 204 2.13 34.80 -7.14
N SER A 205 1.04 35.06 -6.42
CA SER A 205 1.04 35.00 -4.95
C SER A 205 1.31 33.57 -4.45
N HIS A 206 0.80 32.55 -5.14
CA HIS A 206 1.10 31.16 -4.82
C HIS A 206 2.53 30.79 -5.22
N ASP A 207 3.06 31.34 -6.30
CA ASP A 207 4.46 31.10 -6.65
C ASP A 207 5.42 31.76 -5.65
N ALA A 208 5.11 32.94 -5.12
CA ALA A 208 5.93 33.59 -4.08
C ALA A 208 5.93 32.87 -2.71
N SER A 209 5.13 31.81 -2.53
CA SER A 209 4.97 31.12 -1.24
C SER A 209 6.06 30.10 -0.91
N TRP A 210 7.04 29.88 -1.80
CA TRP A 210 8.12 28.91 -1.59
C TRP A 210 9.48 29.44 -2.06
N ILE A 211 10.57 28.78 -1.64
CA ILE A 211 11.92 29.31 -1.80
C ILE A 211 12.45 29.36 -3.23
N GLY A 212 11.97 28.47 -4.10
CA GLY A 212 12.39 28.39 -5.50
C GLY A 212 11.50 29.17 -6.46
N SER A 213 10.70 30.12 -5.96
CA SER A 213 9.74 30.87 -6.78
C SER A 213 10.39 31.47 -8.02
N SER A 214 9.78 31.27 -9.19
CA SER A 214 10.20 31.96 -10.41
C SER A 214 10.01 33.46 -10.27
N TYR A 215 8.98 33.90 -9.54
CA TYR A 215 8.77 35.32 -9.26
C TYR A 215 9.98 36.00 -8.61
N PHE A 216 10.60 35.42 -7.57
CA PHE A 216 11.79 36.00 -6.94
C PHE A 216 13.09 35.82 -7.75
N LEU A 217 13.17 34.81 -8.62
CA LEU A 217 14.32 34.57 -9.50
C LEU A 217 14.35 35.50 -10.72
N ASP A 218 13.18 35.83 -11.26
CA ASP A 218 13.04 36.61 -12.50
C ASP A 218 12.80 38.10 -12.26
N THR A 219 12.23 38.47 -11.11
CA THR A 219 11.92 39.87 -10.81
C THR A 219 13.15 40.59 -10.23
N PRO A 220 13.62 41.68 -10.86
CA PRO A 220 14.76 42.42 -10.36
C PRO A 220 14.45 43.05 -8.99
N GLY A 221 15.43 43.04 -8.09
CA GLY A 221 15.27 43.57 -6.74
C GLY A 221 14.88 42.53 -5.68
N TYR A 222 14.88 41.24 -6.01
CA TYR A 222 14.79 40.14 -5.05
C TYR A 222 16.08 39.30 -5.07
N TYR A 223 16.08 38.08 -5.63
CA TYR A 223 17.23 37.18 -5.57
C TYR A 223 18.44 37.63 -6.39
N ASP A 224 18.28 38.57 -7.31
CA ASP A 224 19.40 39.22 -8.00
C ASP A 224 20.17 40.18 -7.07
N THR A 225 19.52 40.74 -6.04
CA THR A 225 20.14 41.71 -5.11
C THR A 225 20.64 41.09 -3.83
N ASP A 226 19.95 40.05 -3.37
CA ASP A 226 20.27 39.37 -2.12
C ASP A 226 21.40 38.35 -2.33
N ARG A 227 22.17 38.07 -1.27
CA ARG A 227 23.35 37.19 -1.31
C ARG A 227 23.45 36.37 -0.03
N SER A 228 24.23 35.30 -0.05
CA SER A 228 24.53 34.55 1.17
C SER A 228 25.27 35.43 2.18
N ARG A 229 24.93 35.32 3.47
CA ARG A 229 25.65 36.04 4.54
C ARG A 229 26.84 35.25 5.06
N THR A 230 26.80 33.94 4.90
CA THR A 230 27.88 33.04 5.23
C THR A 230 28.69 32.71 3.97
N PRO A 231 30.03 32.56 4.11
CA PRO A 231 30.88 32.15 3.00
C PRO A 231 30.57 30.70 2.62
N ARG A 232 30.44 30.43 1.33
CA ARG A 232 30.16 29.09 0.79
C ARG A 232 31.37 28.58 0.02
N VAL A 233 31.86 27.41 0.40
CA VAL A 233 33.07 26.81 -0.19
C VAL A 233 32.93 26.51 -1.68
N SER A 234 31.69 26.29 -2.15
CA SER A 234 31.43 25.89 -3.53
C SER A 234 31.50 27.06 -4.54
N TRP A 235 31.51 28.30 -4.05
CA TRP A 235 31.66 29.48 -4.89
C TRP A 235 32.95 30.23 -4.51
N PRO A 236 33.77 30.65 -5.50
CA PRO A 236 34.96 31.43 -5.21
C PRO A 236 34.61 32.86 -4.78
N TYR A 237 35.47 33.45 -3.96
CA TYR A 237 35.41 34.87 -3.59
C TYR A 237 35.61 35.76 -4.82
N ASP A 238 34.67 36.69 -5.03
CA ASP A 238 34.71 37.64 -6.15
C ASP A 238 35.16 39.02 -5.66
N ASP A 239 36.34 39.45 -6.10
CA ASP A 239 36.96 40.72 -5.70
C ASP A 239 36.17 41.97 -6.13
N ASN A 240 35.17 41.87 -7.03
CA ASN A 240 34.31 43.00 -7.38
C ASN A 240 33.01 43.03 -6.57
N ARG A 241 32.45 41.86 -6.25
CA ARG A 241 31.16 41.72 -5.55
C ARG A 241 31.31 41.72 -4.03
N ASP A 242 32.38 41.10 -3.53
CA ASP A 242 32.54 40.73 -2.12
C ASP A 242 33.51 41.64 -1.36
N VAL A 243 33.99 42.73 -1.96
CA VAL A 243 34.98 43.68 -1.40
C VAL A 243 34.76 44.06 0.07
N SER A 244 33.50 44.19 0.48
CA SER A 244 33.11 44.62 1.82
C SER A 244 32.94 43.47 2.83
N LEU A 245 33.20 42.22 2.43
CA LEU A 245 32.94 41.02 3.23
C LEU A 245 34.25 40.35 3.65
N PRO A 246 34.26 39.64 4.79
CA PRO A 246 35.46 38.93 5.25
C PRO A 246 35.91 37.87 4.23
N ARG A 247 37.17 37.95 3.81
CA ARG A 247 37.83 36.93 2.98
C ARG A 247 38.43 35.84 3.89
N LEU A 248 37.96 34.61 3.75
CA LEU A 248 38.49 33.46 4.46
C LEU A 248 39.68 32.86 3.69
N GLU A 249 40.60 32.20 4.40
CA GLU A 249 41.78 31.56 3.81
C GLU A 249 41.44 30.45 2.81
N ASN A 250 40.25 29.85 2.94
CA ASN A 250 39.73 28.82 2.04
C ASN A 250 39.21 29.38 0.69
N GLY A 251 39.23 30.70 0.48
CA GLY A 251 38.81 31.34 -0.78
C GLY A 251 37.31 31.29 -1.05
N ALA A 252 36.49 30.94 -0.05
CA ALA A 252 35.03 30.87 -0.16
C ALA A 252 34.41 32.26 -0.35
N GLY A 253 33.46 32.34 -1.28
CA GLY A 253 32.75 33.56 -1.66
C GLY A 253 31.31 33.63 -1.16
N TYR A 254 30.64 34.72 -1.53
CA TYR A 254 29.25 35.02 -1.15
C TYR A 254 28.34 35.09 -2.38
N PRO A 255 27.89 33.93 -2.93
CA PRO A 255 27.06 33.92 -4.13
C PRO A 255 25.77 34.73 -3.97
N THR A 256 25.28 35.28 -5.07
CA THR A 256 23.93 35.85 -5.12
C THR A 256 22.90 34.75 -4.90
N CYS A 257 21.72 35.09 -4.37
CA CYS A 257 20.67 34.10 -4.11
C CYS A 257 20.23 33.38 -5.40
N LYS A 258 20.25 34.07 -6.53
CA LYS A 258 20.01 33.45 -7.84
C LYS A 258 21.08 32.44 -8.21
N GLN A 259 22.37 32.80 -8.12
CA GLN A 259 23.48 31.87 -8.38
C GLN A 259 23.42 30.67 -7.42
N TRP A 260 23.17 30.91 -6.13
CA TRP A 260 23.08 29.83 -5.15
C TRP A 260 21.95 28.83 -5.49
N TRP A 261 20.82 29.31 -6.02
CA TRP A 261 19.70 28.44 -6.40
C TRP A 261 19.93 27.70 -7.73
N SER A 262 20.36 28.41 -8.78
CA SER A 262 20.25 27.95 -10.18
C SER A 262 21.57 27.51 -10.86
N ASP A 263 22.72 27.65 -10.21
CA ASP A 263 24.01 27.33 -10.84
C ASP A 263 24.16 25.83 -11.14
N SER A 264 24.68 25.49 -12.31
CA SER A 264 24.75 24.08 -12.78
C SER A 264 25.83 23.30 -12.03
N GLY A 265 25.51 22.11 -11.53
CA GLY A 265 26.42 21.20 -10.82
C GLY A 265 26.70 21.56 -9.36
N VAL A 266 26.39 22.78 -8.92
CA VAL A 266 26.66 23.28 -7.55
C VAL A 266 25.41 23.88 -6.89
N GLY A 267 24.44 24.32 -7.69
CA GLY A 267 23.22 24.97 -7.24
C GLY A 267 22.38 24.10 -6.30
N LEU A 268 21.63 24.77 -5.44
CA LEU A 268 20.77 24.10 -4.47
C LEU A 268 19.64 23.31 -5.14
N ARG A 269 19.10 23.80 -6.27
CA ARG A 269 18.00 23.14 -6.99
C ARG A 269 18.39 21.74 -7.47
N GLU A 270 19.52 21.60 -8.15
CA GLU A 270 19.95 20.32 -8.74
C GLU A 270 20.25 19.27 -7.65
N ARG A 271 20.94 19.69 -6.57
CA ARG A 271 21.22 18.81 -5.43
C ARG A 271 19.98 18.37 -4.68
N LEU A 272 18.92 19.18 -4.65
CA LEU A 272 17.64 18.78 -4.08
C LEU A 272 16.87 17.81 -4.99
N ILE A 273 16.98 17.94 -6.32
CA ILE A 273 16.37 17.01 -7.28
C ILE A 273 17.03 15.63 -7.18
N GLU A 274 18.35 15.57 -6.95
CA GLU A 274 19.08 14.31 -6.75
C GLU A 274 18.60 13.53 -5.51
N GLN A 275 17.98 14.19 -4.53
CA GLN A 275 17.39 13.52 -3.36
C GLN A 275 16.01 12.89 -3.65
N VAL A 276 15.44 13.11 -4.83
CA VAL A 276 14.11 12.58 -5.20
C VAL A 276 14.29 11.33 -6.07
N ASP A 277 13.52 10.28 -5.76
CA ASP A 277 13.58 9.03 -6.51
C ASP A 277 13.24 9.24 -8.01
N PRO A 278 14.07 8.73 -8.94
CA PRO A 278 13.87 8.93 -10.37
C PRO A 278 12.62 8.21 -10.90
N SER A 279 12.20 7.11 -10.25
CA SER A 279 10.95 6.40 -10.53
C SER A 279 9.72 7.27 -10.24
N LEU A 280 9.72 7.97 -9.10
CA LEU A 280 8.64 8.87 -8.68
C LEU A 280 8.51 10.03 -9.69
N LEU A 281 9.63 10.65 -10.07
CA LEU A 281 9.62 11.72 -11.08
C LEU A 281 9.09 11.23 -12.43
N THR A 282 9.42 10.00 -12.82
CA THR A 282 8.92 9.42 -14.07
C THR A 282 7.41 9.16 -14.01
N GLN A 283 6.90 8.65 -12.88
CA GLN A 283 5.45 8.45 -12.67
C GLN A 283 4.68 9.77 -12.66
N LEU A 284 5.21 10.82 -12.01
CA LEU A 284 4.60 12.15 -12.01
C LEU A 284 4.57 12.77 -13.41
N LYS A 285 5.65 12.62 -14.19
CA LYS A 285 5.70 13.05 -15.60
C LYS A 285 4.68 12.32 -16.46
N GLY A 286 4.46 11.02 -16.19
CA GLY A 286 3.45 10.20 -16.87
C GLY A 286 2.01 10.55 -16.50
N TRP A 287 1.77 11.03 -15.27
CA TRP A 287 0.44 11.47 -14.83
C TRP A 287 0.11 12.90 -15.33
N LEU A 288 1.08 13.82 -15.25
CA LEU A 288 0.92 15.23 -15.65
C LEU A 288 1.31 15.46 -17.13
N THR A 289 0.76 14.65 -18.03
CA THR A 289 1.01 14.81 -19.48
C THR A 289 0.50 16.16 -19.95
N GLY A 290 1.42 17.10 -20.21
CA GLY A 290 1.09 18.47 -20.64
C GLY A 290 1.83 19.57 -19.88
N ARG A 291 2.55 19.26 -18.80
CA ARG A 291 3.42 20.21 -18.10
C ARG A 291 4.89 20.05 -18.48
N SER A 292 5.66 21.11 -18.28
CA SER A 292 7.11 21.07 -18.46
C SER A 292 7.78 20.28 -17.33
N SER A 293 8.92 19.64 -17.61
CA SER A 293 9.70 18.91 -16.58
C SER A 293 10.00 19.78 -15.36
N ASN A 294 10.28 21.06 -15.60
CA ASN A 294 10.64 22.03 -14.56
C ASN A 294 9.47 22.33 -13.62
N GLU A 295 8.23 22.44 -14.13
CA GLU A 295 7.07 22.70 -13.28
C GLU A 295 6.76 21.53 -12.34
N ILE A 296 7.01 20.29 -12.80
CA ILE A 296 6.80 19.09 -12.01
C ILE A 296 7.87 19.00 -10.92
N GLU A 297 9.13 19.21 -11.29
CA GLU A 297 10.27 19.26 -10.36
C GLU A 297 10.07 20.35 -9.30
N ASP A 298 9.64 21.55 -9.69
CA ASP A 298 9.42 22.65 -8.76
C ASP A 298 8.24 22.38 -7.82
N ALA A 299 7.20 21.67 -8.28
CA ALA A 299 6.10 21.22 -7.43
C ALA A 299 6.54 20.15 -6.43
N THR A 300 7.39 19.19 -6.83
CA THR A 300 7.94 18.19 -5.92
C THR A 300 8.91 18.80 -4.91
N LEU A 301 9.79 19.69 -5.37
CA LEU A 301 10.74 20.39 -4.51
C LEU A 301 10.05 21.28 -3.48
N ARG A 302 8.95 21.93 -3.87
CA ARG A 302 8.13 22.73 -2.98
C ARG A 302 7.58 21.91 -1.81
N GLU A 303 7.15 20.66 -2.06
CA GLU A 303 6.68 19.77 -1.00
C GLU A 303 7.84 19.26 -0.14
N LEU A 304 8.95 18.85 -0.75
CA LEU A 304 10.14 18.34 -0.05
C LEU A 304 10.76 19.39 0.89
N VAL A 305 10.79 20.65 0.45
CA VAL A 305 11.37 21.78 1.20
C VAL A 305 10.32 22.42 2.12
N SER A 306 9.09 21.93 2.14
CA SER A 306 8.06 22.47 3.01
C SER A 306 8.45 22.36 4.49
N PRO A 307 8.09 23.35 5.34
CA PRO A 307 8.31 23.28 6.79
C PRO A 307 7.79 21.99 7.42
N ARG A 308 6.70 21.42 6.86
CA ARG A 308 6.11 20.15 7.27
C ARG A 308 7.14 19.02 7.20
N GLN A 309 7.79 18.84 6.06
CA GLN A 309 8.78 17.78 5.88
C GLN A 309 10.05 18.03 6.70
N GLN A 310 10.48 19.29 6.80
CA GLN A 310 11.65 19.67 7.60
C GLN A 310 11.45 19.42 9.10
N SER A 311 10.24 19.62 9.62
CA SER A 311 9.93 19.33 11.03
C SER A 311 9.96 17.83 11.36
N MET A 312 9.71 16.96 10.39
CA MET A 312 9.72 15.49 10.55
C MET A 312 11.10 14.86 10.35
N SER A 313 12.00 15.53 9.64
CA SER A 313 13.40 15.12 9.46
C SER A 313 14.32 15.64 10.57
N MET A 314 13.86 16.58 11.40
CA MET A 314 14.59 17.03 12.59
C MET A 314 14.46 16.04 13.76
N SER A 315 15.59 15.71 14.40
CA SER A 315 15.67 14.84 15.58
C SER A 315 14.79 15.35 16.73
N PRO A 316 14.16 14.47 17.54
CA PRO A 316 13.29 14.88 18.65
C PRO A 316 14.00 15.88 19.59
N GLY A 317 13.52 17.12 19.62
CA GLY A 317 14.04 18.18 20.50
C GLY A 317 14.58 19.43 19.80
N GLN A 318 14.70 19.44 18.47
CA GLN A 318 15.03 20.66 17.71
C GLN A 318 13.74 21.38 17.29
N VAL A 319 13.58 22.63 17.74
CA VAL A 319 12.39 23.44 17.42
C VAL A 319 12.63 24.16 16.09
N TYR A 320 11.89 23.77 15.06
CA TYR A 320 11.80 24.53 13.81
C TYR A 320 10.94 25.77 14.04
N GLN A 321 11.49 26.97 13.80
CA GLN A 321 10.69 28.19 13.74
C GLN A 321 10.00 28.25 12.39
N ASP A 322 8.68 28.07 12.40
CA ASP A 322 7.84 28.14 11.20
C ASP A 322 7.98 29.49 10.47
N TYR A 323 8.05 29.45 9.15
CA TYR A 323 8.19 30.61 8.27
C TYR A 323 6.85 31.34 8.12
N GLY A 324 6.45 32.00 9.20
CA GLY A 324 5.21 32.76 9.26
C GLY A 324 4.68 32.81 10.67
N SER A 325 5.25 33.68 11.51
CA SER A 325 4.48 34.17 12.65
C SER A 325 3.27 34.92 12.10
N SER A 326 2.15 34.22 12.04
CA SER A 326 0.85 34.88 12.00
C SER A 326 0.86 35.88 13.17
N ALA A 327 0.50 37.14 12.89
CA ALA A 327 0.43 38.20 13.90
C ALA A 327 -0.72 37.98 14.91
N ARG A 328 -1.09 36.73 15.16
CA ARG A 328 -2.15 36.31 16.06
C ARG A 328 -1.63 35.07 16.78
N GLY A 329 -1.11 35.28 17.99
CA GLY A 329 -0.50 34.25 18.83
C GLY A 329 -1.33 32.97 18.87
N GLY A 330 -0.83 31.93 18.20
CA GLY A 330 -1.44 30.62 18.07
C GLY A 330 -0.55 29.55 18.69
N SER A 331 -0.56 29.50 20.02
CA SER A 331 -0.54 28.27 20.83
C SER A 331 0.40 27.12 20.43
N ILE A 332 1.56 27.11 21.08
CA ILE A 332 2.47 25.97 21.29
C ILE A 332 1.75 24.74 21.94
N ASN A 333 0.51 24.91 22.42
CA ASN A 333 -0.27 23.83 23.04
C ASN A 333 -0.94 22.86 22.05
N GLN A 334 -1.00 23.18 20.74
CA GLN A 334 -1.62 22.27 19.77
C GLN A 334 -0.68 21.14 19.33
N GLY A 335 0.64 21.38 19.27
CA GLY A 335 1.62 20.35 18.94
C GLY A 335 1.85 19.32 20.06
N LEU A 336 1.84 19.76 21.33
CA LEU A 336 2.00 18.88 22.49
C LEU A 336 0.74 18.05 22.79
N ASN A 337 -0.45 18.58 22.52
CA ASN A 337 -1.70 17.84 22.72
C ASN A 337 -1.87 16.66 21.73
N ASN A 338 -1.21 16.70 20.57
CA ASN A 338 -1.21 15.58 19.63
C ASN A 338 -0.25 14.45 20.05
N LEU A 339 0.72 14.73 20.94
CA LEU A 339 1.60 13.70 21.49
C LEU A 339 1.00 13.03 22.73
N ALA A 340 0.23 13.78 23.54
CA ALA A 340 -0.43 13.27 24.75
C ALA A 340 -1.73 12.49 24.48
N THR A 341 -2.31 12.61 23.28
CA THR A 341 -3.54 11.89 22.88
C THR A 341 -3.28 10.58 22.12
N ASN A 342 -2.03 10.35 21.66
CA ASN A 342 -1.68 9.17 20.87
C ASN A 342 -1.45 7.88 21.68
N THR A 343 -1.34 7.96 23.01
CA THR A 343 -1.19 6.78 23.89
C THR A 343 -2.52 6.23 24.43
N GLY A 344 -3.65 6.91 24.20
CA GLY A 344 -4.98 6.50 24.69
C GLY A 344 -5.98 6.02 23.63
N LEU A 345 -5.70 6.21 22.33
CA LEU A 345 -6.64 5.94 21.23
C LEU A 345 -6.31 4.69 20.39
N ALA A 346 -5.36 3.87 20.86
CA ALA A 346 -4.95 2.65 20.16
C ALA A 346 -6.00 1.51 20.18
N LEU A 347 -7.09 1.63 20.94
CA LEU A 347 -8.07 0.55 21.12
C LEU A 347 -9.44 0.79 20.46
N GLY A 348 -9.57 1.74 19.52
CA GLY A 348 -10.86 1.93 18.84
C GLY A 348 -10.88 2.78 17.58
N SER A 349 -9.75 3.08 16.95
CA SER A 349 -9.68 4.01 15.83
C SER A 349 -9.69 3.31 14.46
N PHE A 350 -10.83 2.72 14.09
CA PHE A 350 -11.18 2.58 12.67
C PHE A 350 -11.52 3.95 12.01
N SER A 351 -11.40 5.07 12.76
CA SER A 351 -11.68 6.43 12.31
C SER A 351 -10.46 7.31 12.05
N ASN A 352 -9.23 6.81 12.22
CA ASN A 352 -8.02 7.57 11.90
C ASN A 352 -7.56 7.26 10.47
N PHE A 353 -7.58 8.27 9.59
CA PHE A 353 -7.17 8.22 8.17
C PHE A 353 -5.82 7.54 7.88
N PRO A 354 -4.77 7.63 8.73
CA PRO A 354 -3.55 6.83 8.57
C PRO A 354 -3.80 5.32 8.53
N ALA A 355 -4.84 4.84 9.21
CA ALA A 355 -5.21 3.42 9.25
C ALA A 355 -5.81 2.94 7.92
N MET A 356 -6.46 3.80 7.13
CA MET A 356 -7.07 3.39 5.86
C MET A 356 -6.02 3.18 4.76
N ASN A 357 -5.00 4.04 4.70
CA ASN A 357 -3.87 3.85 3.78
C ASN A 357 -2.98 2.67 4.22
N ALA A 358 -2.76 2.51 5.53
CA ALA A 358 -2.08 1.33 6.06
C ALA A 358 -2.85 0.03 5.78
N LEU A 359 -4.19 0.06 5.88
CA LEU A 359 -5.05 -1.08 5.54
C LEU A 359 -4.87 -1.47 4.08
N ARG A 360 -4.87 -0.51 3.15
CA ARG A 360 -4.67 -0.76 1.71
C ARG A 360 -3.34 -1.44 1.42
N ALA A 361 -2.25 -0.96 2.04
CA ALA A 361 -0.95 -1.60 1.92
C ALA A 361 -0.91 -3.02 2.52
N ALA A 362 -1.71 -3.28 3.56
CA ALA A 362 -1.79 -4.58 4.22
C ALA A 362 -2.69 -5.61 3.51
N LEU A 363 -3.63 -5.20 2.64
CA LEU A 363 -4.60 -6.11 2.01
C LEU A 363 -3.95 -7.30 1.26
N PRO A 364 -2.96 -7.09 0.37
CA PRO A 364 -2.27 -8.20 -0.30
C PRO A 364 -1.49 -9.08 0.68
N MET A 365 -0.98 -8.52 1.78
CA MET A 365 -0.29 -9.29 2.82
C MET A 365 -1.27 -10.21 3.55
N VAL A 366 -2.43 -9.68 3.95
CA VAL A 366 -3.50 -10.46 4.59
C VAL A 366 -3.99 -11.59 3.66
N GLN A 367 -4.14 -11.33 2.37
CA GLN A 367 -4.48 -12.35 1.37
C GLN A 367 -3.53 -13.54 1.41
N ALA A 368 -2.22 -13.27 1.41
CA ALA A 368 -1.19 -14.30 1.40
C ALA A 368 -1.23 -15.14 2.69
N PHE A 369 -1.46 -14.52 3.86
CA PHE A 369 -1.66 -15.24 5.11
C PHE A 369 -2.92 -16.11 5.12
N LEU A 370 -4.03 -15.63 4.55
CA LEU A 370 -5.26 -16.41 4.43
C LEU A 370 -5.07 -17.63 3.53
N ILE A 371 -4.41 -17.46 2.37
CA ILE A 371 -4.10 -18.56 1.46
C ILE A 371 -3.18 -19.59 2.14
N MET A 372 -2.15 -19.13 2.87
CA MET A 372 -1.28 -20.00 3.67
C MET A 372 -2.09 -20.81 4.69
N GLY A 373 -2.97 -20.16 5.45
CA GLY A 373 -3.81 -20.84 6.44
C GLY A 373 -4.68 -21.94 5.82
N VAL A 374 -5.30 -21.66 4.67
CA VAL A 374 -6.09 -22.66 3.94
C VAL A 374 -5.20 -23.82 3.47
N ILE A 375 -4.05 -23.55 2.84
CA ILE A 375 -3.14 -24.59 2.33
C ILE A 375 -2.65 -25.51 3.46
N ILE A 376 -2.25 -24.95 4.61
CA ILE A 376 -1.78 -25.75 5.76
C ILE A 376 -2.90 -26.66 6.28
N SER A 377 -4.14 -26.17 6.29
CA SER A 377 -5.29 -26.93 6.80
C SER A 377 -5.84 -28.00 5.84
N LEU A 378 -5.42 -28.03 4.57
CA LEU A 378 -5.93 -28.95 3.54
C LEU A 378 -5.94 -30.44 3.97
N PRO A 379 -4.82 -31.05 4.41
CA PRO A 379 -4.79 -32.47 4.75
C PRO A 379 -5.75 -32.81 5.89
N LEU A 380 -5.92 -31.89 6.86
CA LEU A 380 -6.84 -32.07 7.99
C LEU A 380 -8.30 -31.96 7.55
N ILE A 381 -8.64 -30.95 6.74
CA ILE A 381 -10.00 -30.76 6.22
C ILE A 381 -10.43 -31.96 5.38
N LEU A 382 -9.55 -32.45 4.51
CA LEU A 382 -9.85 -33.60 3.65
C LEU A 382 -10.05 -34.89 4.46
N LEU A 383 -9.26 -35.08 5.51
CA LEU A 383 -9.38 -36.23 6.41
C LEU A 383 -10.69 -36.20 7.19
N VAL A 384 -11.01 -35.08 7.85
CA VAL A 384 -12.26 -34.93 8.63
C VAL A 384 -13.49 -35.03 7.73
N SER A 385 -13.38 -34.57 6.49
CA SER A 385 -14.45 -34.65 5.48
C SER A 385 -14.65 -36.04 4.87
N THR A 386 -13.96 -37.06 5.34
CA THR A 386 -13.97 -38.41 4.76
C THR A 386 -13.66 -38.45 3.25
N TYR A 387 -12.78 -37.55 2.78
CA TYR A 387 -12.39 -37.41 1.37
C TYR A 387 -13.57 -37.22 0.40
N GLN A 388 -14.63 -36.53 0.83
CA GLN A 388 -15.76 -36.21 -0.05
C GLN A 388 -15.36 -35.23 -1.17
N LEU A 389 -15.72 -35.56 -2.40
CA LEU A 389 -15.51 -34.69 -3.57
C LEU A 389 -16.17 -33.31 -3.39
N LYS A 390 -17.33 -33.25 -2.74
CA LYS A 390 -18.03 -32.00 -2.43
C LYS A 390 -17.12 -31.03 -1.68
N THR A 391 -16.37 -31.50 -0.69
CA THR A 391 -15.50 -30.66 0.13
C THR A 391 -14.28 -30.20 -0.65
N VAL A 392 -13.67 -31.08 -1.45
CA VAL A 392 -12.58 -30.68 -2.37
C VAL A 392 -13.05 -29.51 -3.25
N MET A 393 -14.22 -29.64 -3.87
CA MET A 393 -14.80 -28.58 -4.70
C MET A 393 -15.08 -27.29 -3.90
N THR A 394 -15.59 -27.40 -2.67
CA THR A 394 -15.82 -26.21 -1.83
C THR A 394 -14.52 -25.46 -1.52
N VAL A 395 -13.44 -26.20 -1.25
CA VAL A 395 -12.13 -25.62 -0.93
C VAL A 395 -11.46 -25.06 -2.19
N THR A 396 -11.63 -25.67 -3.36
CA THR A 396 -11.15 -25.07 -4.61
C THR A 396 -11.82 -23.75 -4.92
N PHE A 397 -13.14 -23.66 -4.73
CA PHE A 397 -13.84 -22.40 -4.93
C PHE A 397 -13.42 -21.36 -3.88
N ALA A 398 -13.17 -21.76 -2.64
CA ALA A 398 -12.63 -20.86 -1.61
C ALA A 398 -11.24 -20.32 -1.99
N LEU A 399 -10.32 -21.17 -2.43
CA LEU A 399 -8.98 -20.76 -2.90
C LEU A 399 -9.06 -19.86 -4.14
N PHE A 400 -9.90 -20.20 -5.11
CA PHE A 400 -10.15 -19.37 -6.29
C PHE A 400 -10.68 -17.98 -5.87
N THR A 401 -11.64 -17.95 -4.95
CA THR A 401 -12.22 -16.72 -4.43
C THR A 401 -11.16 -15.87 -3.75
N LEU A 402 -10.31 -16.47 -2.90
CA LEU A 402 -9.19 -15.77 -2.25
C LEU A 402 -8.20 -15.20 -3.25
N HIS A 403 -7.84 -15.94 -4.31
CA HIS A 403 -6.95 -15.43 -5.35
C HIS A 403 -7.59 -14.25 -6.11
N MET A 404 -8.88 -14.34 -6.45
CA MET A 404 -9.60 -13.31 -7.20
C MET A 404 -9.80 -12.00 -6.41
N LEU A 405 -9.57 -11.98 -5.09
CA LEU A 405 -9.62 -10.74 -4.29
C LEU A 405 -8.63 -9.68 -4.79
N SER A 406 -7.47 -10.09 -5.32
CA SER A 406 -6.50 -9.13 -5.84
C SER A 406 -7.04 -8.34 -7.03
N PHE A 407 -7.86 -8.95 -7.89
CA PHE A 407 -8.54 -8.25 -8.97
C PHE A 407 -9.46 -7.14 -8.44
N TRP A 408 -10.23 -7.41 -7.38
CA TRP A 408 -11.12 -6.40 -6.80
C TRP A 408 -10.36 -5.23 -6.16
N TRP A 409 -9.18 -5.48 -5.60
CA TRP A 409 -8.33 -4.42 -5.07
C TRP A 409 -7.63 -3.60 -6.15
N GLU A 410 -7.22 -4.23 -7.25
CA GLU A 410 -6.73 -3.52 -8.45
C GLU A 410 -7.83 -2.65 -9.05
N LEU A 411 -9.05 -3.18 -9.17
CA LEU A 411 -10.21 -2.42 -9.63
C LEU A 411 -10.50 -1.23 -8.71
N ALA A 412 -10.44 -1.43 -7.40
CA ALA A 412 -10.62 -0.35 -6.43
C ALA A 412 -9.54 0.73 -6.57
N ARG A 413 -8.27 0.35 -6.74
CA ARG A 413 -7.16 1.30 -7.01
C ARG A 413 -7.37 2.09 -8.30
N TRP A 414 -7.84 1.41 -9.34
CA TRP A 414 -8.12 2.04 -10.62
C TRP A 414 -9.28 3.04 -10.52
N VAL A 415 -10.39 2.69 -9.86
CA VAL A 415 -11.53 3.59 -9.68
C VAL A 415 -11.15 4.80 -8.82
N ASP A 416 -10.40 4.60 -7.73
CA ASP A 416 -9.87 5.67 -6.87
C ASP A 416 -8.98 6.63 -7.67
N SER A 417 -8.02 6.09 -8.42
CA SER A 417 -7.10 6.89 -9.25
C SER A 417 -7.80 7.59 -10.40
N SER A 418 -8.76 6.93 -11.08
CA SER A 418 -9.54 7.53 -12.18
C SER A 418 -10.45 8.65 -11.68
N MET A 419 -11.04 8.50 -10.49
CA MET A 419 -11.87 9.55 -9.90
C MET A 419 -11.00 10.74 -9.47
N LEU A 420 -9.84 10.49 -8.85
CA LEU A 420 -8.89 11.54 -8.52
C LEU A 420 -8.36 12.25 -9.77
N ASP A 421 -8.05 11.50 -10.83
CA ASP A 421 -7.63 12.09 -12.10
C ASP A 421 -8.75 12.97 -12.67
N THR A 422 -9.97 12.47 -12.84
CA THR A 422 -11.07 13.29 -13.38
C THR A 422 -11.42 14.53 -12.55
N LEU A 423 -11.32 14.45 -11.22
CA LEU A 423 -11.62 15.58 -10.32
C LEU A 423 -10.49 16.62 -10.29
N TYR A 424 -9.22 16.19 -10.26
CA TYR A 424 -8.08 17.08 -10.05
C TYR A 424 -7.33 17.45 -11.33
N ASN A 425 -7.51 16.72 -12.44
CA ASN A 425 -6.94 17.03 -13.74
C ASN A 425 -7.50 18.36 -14.31
N GLN A 426 -8.70 18.80 -13.92
CA GLN A 426 -9.21 20.14 -14.30
C GLN A 426 -8.81 21.27 -13.33
N VAL A 427 -8.49 20.94 -12.07
CA VAL A 427 -7.90 21.90 -11.10
C VAL A 427 -6.40 22.16 -11.40
N SER A 428 -5.85 21.38 -12.34
CA SER A 428 -4.52 21.47 -12.98
C SER A 428 -4.18 22.79 -13.67
N ALA A 429 -5.08 23.77 -13.75
CA ALA A 429 -4.73 25.10 -14.24
C ALA A 429 -3.92 25.94 -13.22
N SER A 430 -3.74 25.46 -11.98
CA SER A 430 -2.97 26.17 -10.95
C SER A 430 -1.86 25.30 -10.37
N ASN A 431 -0.76 25.90 -9.90
CA ASN A 431 0.38 25.23 -9.25
C ASN A 431 0.05 24.55 -7.90
N GLN A 432 -1.24 24.35 -7.59
CA GLN A 432 -1.76 23.83 -6.33
C GLN A 432 -2.10 22.34 -6.35
N VAL A 433 -1.97 21.66 -7.50
CA VAL A 433 -2.38 20.26 -7.70
C VAL A 433 -1.86 19.34 -6.61
N LEU A 434 -0.57 19.44 -6.30
CA LEU A 434 0.09 18.57 -5.34
C LEU A 434 -0.44 18.79 -3.91
N LEU A 435 -0.68 20.04 -3.52
CA LEU A 435 -1.24 20.44 -2.21
C LEU A 435 -2.76 20.24 -2.09
N SER A 436 -3.48 20.16 -3.21
CA SER A 436 -4.94 19.97 -3.26
C SER A 436 -5.37 18.51 -3.17
N LEU A 437 -4.42 17.57 -3.32
CA LEU A 437 -4.68 16.15 -3.09
C LEU A 437 -5.01 15.93 -1.60
N PRO A 438 -6.08 15.20 -1.27
CA PRO A 438 -6.45 14.96 0.13
C PRO A 438 -5.28 14.32 0.89
N THR A 439 -4.70 15.06 1.83
CA THR A 439 -3.59 14.56 2.64
C THR A 439 -4.10 13.71 3.79
N SER A 440 -3.43 12.59 4.05
CA SER A 440 -3.63 11.81 5.27
C SER A 440 -3.21 12.66 6.47
N GLY A 441 -4.21 13.16 7.21
CA GLY A 441 -4.02 13.70 8.55
C GLY A 441 -4.00 15.22 8.71
N PHE A 442 -4.24 16.04 7.68
CA PHE A 442 -4.45 17.48 7.89
C PHE A 442 -5.71 18.01 7.22
N MET A 443 -6.56 18.56 8.09
CA MET A 443 -7.93 19.01 7.87
C MET A 443 -7.93 20.46 7.40
N ASP A 444 -7.59 20.71 6.14
CA ASP A 444 -7.89 22.00 5.52
C ASP A 444 -8.63 21.79 4.21
N GLY A 445 -9.92 22.16 4.21
CA GLY A 445 -10.70 22.37 3.00
C GLY A 445 -11.77 21.33 2.69
N THR A 446 -13.00 21.63 3.12
CA THR A 446 -14.30 21.11 2.64
C THR A 446 -14.69 19.68 3.04
N VAL A 447 -15.89 19.54 3.63
CA VAL A 447 -16.55 18.26 3.99
C VAL A 447 -16.57 17.27 2.81
N THR A 448 -16.55 17.79 1.58
CA THR A 448 -16.51 17.01 0.33
C THR A 448 -15.22 16.21 0.14
N ALA A 449 -14.05 16.74 0.51
CA ALA A 449 -12.78 16.02 0.37
C ALA A 449 -12.70 14.83 1.33
N GLN A 450 -13.24 14.98 2.55
CA GLN A 450 -13.30 13.91 3.55
C GLN A 450 -14.26 12.79 3.16
N VAL A 451 -15.44 13.14 2.64
CA VAL A 451 -16.43 12.15 2.19
C VAL A 451 -15.88 11.32 1.04
N ILE A 452 -15.18 11.95 0.10
CA ILE A 452 -14.53 11.27 -1.01
C ILE A 452 -13.51 10.24 -0.49
N GLU A 453 -12.68 10.60 0.49
CA GLU A 453 -11.71 9.68 1.08
C GLU A 453 -12.35 8.51 1.83
N TYR A 454 -13.45 8.73 2.56
CA TYR A 454 -14.19 7.64 3.21
C TYR A 454 -14.84 6.69 2.20
N VAL A 455 -15.48 7.23 1.16
CA VAL A 455 -16.12 6.41 0.11
C VAL A 455 -15.07 5.59 -0.63
N MET A 456 -13.94 6.21 -0.97
CA MET A 456 -12.84 5.53 -1.64
C MET A 456 -12.17 4.49 -0.74
N GLY A 457 -12.00 4.75 0.57
CA GLY A 457 -11.54 3.76 1.54
C GLY A 457 -12.50 2.58 1.71
N ALA A 458 -13.80 2.86 1.81
CA ALA A 458 -14.83 1.83 1.96
C ALA A 458 -14.90 0.90 0.74
N MET A 459 -14.64 1.40 -0.47
CA MET A 459 -14.66 0.61 -1.71
C MET A 459 -13.70 -0.59 -1.67
N PHE A 460 -12.52 -0.44 -1.05
CA PHE A 460 -11.54 -1.53 -0.87
C PHE A 460 -12.03 -2.68 0.01
N ILE A 461 -13.08 -2.43 0.80
CA ILE A 461 -13.69 -3.42 1.69
C ILE A 461 -14.99 -3.94 1.09
N VAL A 462 -15.85 -3.03 0.63
CA VAL A 462 -17.20 -3.34 0.15
C VAL A 462 -17.17 -4.13 -1.16
N LEU A 463 -16.32 -3.80 -2.13
CA LEU A 463 -16.26 -4.52 -3.40
C LEU A 463 -15.83 -6.00 -3.22
N PRO A 464 -14.73 -6.31 -2.51
CA PRO A 464 -14.40 -7.70 -2.22
C PRO A 464 -15.45 -8.40 -1.36
N MET A 465 -16.10 -7.72 -0.40
CA MET A 465 -17.18 -8.31 0.40
C MET A 465 -18.39 -8.68 -0.45
N LEU A 466 -18.76 -7.85 -1.42
CA LEU A 466 -19.85 -8.14 -2.34
C LEU A 466 -19.54 -9.39 -3.15
N PHE A 467 -18.30 -9.52 -3.64
CA PHE A 467 -17.85 -10.72 -4.34
C PHE A 467 -17.86 -11.97 -3.45
N LEU A 468 -17.34 -11.88 -2.22
CA LEU A 468 -17.39 -12.97 -1.23
C LEU A 468 -18.84 -13.38 -0.94
N GLY A 469 -19.75 -12.41 -0.82
CA GLY A 469 -21.19 -12.64 -0.68
C GLY A 469 -21.80 -13.33 -1.90
N ALA A 470 -21.49 -12.87 -3.11
CA ALA A 470 -21.96 -13.49 -4.35
C ALA A 470 -21.48 -14.95 -4.49
N MET A 471 -20.20 -15.22 -4.18
CA MET A 471 -19.66 -16.57 -4.18
C MET A 471 -20.31 -17.46 -3.11
N SER A 472 -20.80 -16.89 -2.01
CA SER A 472 -21.56 -17.63 -0.99
C SER A 472 -22.97 -18.02 -1.46
N TRP A 473 -23.61 -17.20 -2.31
CA TRP A 473 -24.94 -17.48 -2.88
C TRP A 473 -24.90 -18.50 -4.02
N ALA A 474 -23.76 -18.64 -4.69
CA ALA A 474 -23.53 -19.63 -5.74
C ALA A 474 -23.47 -21.10 -5.25
N GLY A 475 -23.77 -21.38 -3.97
CA GLY A 475 -24.32 -22.68 -3.57
C GLY A 475 -23.37 -23.73 -3.01
N TYR A 476 -22.15 -23.38 -2.60
CA TYR A 476 -21.30 -24.28 -1.81
C TYR A 476 -21.05 -23.66 -0.42
N SER A 477 -21.10 -24.49 0.62
CA SER A 477 -21.26 -24.18 2.07
C SER A 477 -20.18 -23.31 2.74
N VAL A 478 -19.51 -22.43 2.01
CA VAL A 478 -18.71 -21.32 2.53
C VAL A 478 -19.62 -20.31 3.27
N GLY A 479 -20.91 -20.26 2.92
CA GLY A 479 -21.89 -19.28 3.43
C GLY A 479 -22.25 -19.36 4.91
N ASN A 480 -22.52 -20.53 5.50
CA ASN A 480 -23.07 -20.55 6.88
C ASN A 480 -22.05 -20.11 7.95
N GLY A 481 -20.76 -20.40 7.77
CA GLY A 481 -19.70 -19.96 8.69
C GLY A 481 -19.31 -18.50 8.49
N ILE A 482 -19.20 -18.04 7.24
CA ILE A 482 -18.83 -16.67 6.90
C ILE A 482 -19.98 -15.70 7.16
N GLN A 483 -21.24 -16.09 6.92
CA GLN A 483 -22.41 -15.28 7.26
C GLN A 483 -22.58 -15.12 8.78
N GLY A 484 -22.26 -16.15 9.57
CA GLY A 484 -22.17 -16.06 11.03
C GLY A 484 -21.02 -15.15 11.49
N MET A 485 -19.87 -15.21 10.84
CA MET A 485 -18.72 -14.35 11.13
C MET A 485 -18.91 -12.89 10.66
N LEU A 486 -19.64 -12.66 9.57
CA LEU A 486 -20.04 -11.32 9.10
C LEU A 486 -21.17 -10.74 9.92
N ALA A 487 -22.17 -11.53 10.33
CA ALA A 487 -23.21 -11.09 11.24
C ALA A 487 -22.62 -10.75 12.62
N ASN A 488 -21.64 -11.53 13.10
CA ASN A 488 -20.96 -11.26 14.36
C ASN A 488 -19.90 -10.16 14.23
N GLY A 489 -19.22 -10.03 13.09
CA GLY A 489 -18.23 -8.99 12.82
C GLY A 489 -18.86 -7.61 12.58
N SER A 490 -20.00 -7.56 11.86
CA SER A 490 -20.81 -6.34 11.73
C SER A 490 -21.46 -5.94 13.05
N LYS A 491 -21.89 -6.90 13.88
CA LYS A 491 -22.32 -6.63 15.27
C LYS A 491 -21.17 -6.14 16.15
N ALA A 492 -19.97 -6.72 16.05
CA ALA A 492 -18.81 -6.26 16.80
C ALA A 492 -18.36 -4.85 16.34
N ALA A 493 -18.48 -4.53 15.05
CA ALA A 493 -18.23 -3.21 14.51
C ALA A 493 -19.32 -2.21 14.94
N SER A 494 -20.60 -2.59 14.96
CA SER A 494 -21.69 -1.74 15.46
C SER A 494 -21.62 -1.52 16.97
N ASP A 495 -21.22 -2.54 17.73
CA ASP A 495 -21.04 -2.47 19.19
C ASP A 495 -19.80 -1.66 19.58
N SER A 496 -18.78 -1.61 18.71
CA SER A 496 -17.61 -0.76 18.91
C SER A 496 -17.90 0.68 18.49
N ALA A 497 -18.69 0.89 17.42
CA ALA A 497 -19.14 2.21 16.99
C ALA A 497 -20.13 2.84 18.00
N SER A 498 -21.05 2.06 18.57
CA SER A 498 -21.96 2.54 19.62
C SER A 498 -21.20 2.91 20.89
N LYS A 499 -20.20 2.12 21.31
CA LYS A 499 -19.31 2.46 22.43
C LYS A 499 -18.46 3.71 22.19
N GLY A 500 -17.97 3.92 20.97
CA GLY A 500 -17.24 5.15 20.61
C GLY A 500 -18.15 6.39 20.66
N THR A 501 -19.39 6.25 20.19
CA THR A 501 -20.39 7.33 20.22
C THR A 501 -20.83 7.65 21.66
N ASP A 502 -21.00 6.63 22.50
CA ASP A 502 -21.33 6.78 23.92
C ASP A 502 -20.18 7.38 24.74
N GLN A 503 -18.92 7.10 24.39
CA GLN A 503 -17.77 7.77 25.01
C GLN A 503 -17.68 9.24 24.63
N ILE A 504 -17.98 9.60 23.37
CA ILE A 504 -18.03 10.99 22.92
C ILE A 504 -19.20 11.75 23.57
N LEU A 505 -20.39 11.13 23.65
CA LEU A 505 -21.55 11.67 24.38
C LEU A 505 -21.30 11.79 25.89
N GLY A 506 -20.58 10.83 26.48
CA GLY A 506 -20.18 10.85 27.89
C GLY A 506 -19.14 11.94 28.19
N ALA A 507 -18.19 12.18 27.29
CA ALA A 507 -17.23 13.27 27.38
C ALA A 507 -17.90 14.64 27.20
N ALA A 508 -18.83 14.77 26.25
CA ALA A 508 -19.62 15.99 26.03
C ALA A 508 -20.55 16.31 27.21
N LYS A 509 -21.11 15.31 27.89
CA LYS A 509 -21.89 15.53 29.13
C LYS A 509 -21.02 15.93 30.33
N ARG A 510 -19.73 15.55 30.36
CA ARG A 510 -18.80 15.95 31.42
C ARG A 510 -18.25 17.37 31.24
N SER A 511 -18.23 17.91 30.01
CA SER A 511 -17.80 19.30 29.77
C SER A 511 -18.89 20.34 30.00
N ILE A 512 -20.14 19.92 30.22
CA ILE A 512 -21.30 20.81 30.47
C ILE A 512 -21.62 20.91 31.99
N ARG A 513 -20.81 20.33 32.87
CA ARG A 513 -21.05 20.35 34.33
C ARG A 513 -20.03 21.18 35.09
#